data_AF-A0A949GRL8-F1
#
_entry.id   AF-A0A949GRL8-F1
#
_cell.length_a   1.000
_cell.length_b   1.000
_cell.length_c   1.000
_cell.angle_alpha   90.00
_cell.angle_beta   90.00
_cell.angle_gamma   90.00
#
_symmetry.space_group_name_H-M   'P 1'
#
loop_
_entity.id
_entity.type
_entity.pdbx_description
1 polymer ?
#
loop_
_entity_poly.entity_id
_entity_poly.type
_entity_poly.pdbx_seq_one_letter_code
_entity_poly.pdbx_strand_id
1 'polypeptide(L)'
;MSAVVPSTTPERAVYPPRIQAFRDEIIRRVPRVPNNKVTLQAMEAMATHRLILAFITWRMRHIPAKPRRVSAWSGGVSRFDLQLADRTLGPLLQKVKDGKDLRPHLSNLANTAGIVFPGARASAKRKDIDAMLIRDGLYHFHLGAAGPGNPKGRSGILVFAEILEDEFRIVALSDHSAFQFGTPEHMRLSRIARAYVARDISAGQAFMANPVMTSGHSMIATMFADRCDDYMRAVDSSLDDPAFIDKLYSDDPPRRDGQFIPRPRYPGLQWFFNDLVFGIFDETTMVFFRVYPFFDR
;
A
#
# COMPACT_ATOMS: atom_id res chain seq x y z
N MET A 1 -7.26 10.30 -52.71
CA MET A 1 -7.14 11.07 -51.46
C MET A 1 -6.43 10.18 -50.44
N SER A 2 -5.15 10.41 -50.19
CA SER A 2 -4.35 9.61 -49.25
C SER A 2 -4.70 10.01 -47.81
N ALA A 3 -5.14 9.04 -47.02
CA ALA A 3 -5.34 9.22 -45.58
C ALA A 3 -3.98 9.34 -44.89
N VAL A 4 -3.71 10.52 -44.32
CA VAL A 4 -2.58 10.76 -43.42
C VAL A 4 -2.89 10.00 -42.14
N VAL A 5 -2.12 8.94 -41.87
CA VAL A 5 -2.14 8.25 -40.56
C VAL A 5 -1.34 9.14 -39.59
N PRO A 6 -1.95 9.65 -38.50
CA PRO A 6 -1.19 10.43 -37.54
C PRO A 6 -0.21 9.52 -36.82
N SER A 7 1.08 9.85 -36.92
CA SER A 7 2.15 9.27 -36.11
C SER A 7 1.93 9.67 -34.65
N THR A 8 1.14 8.89 -33.92
CA THR A 8 0.93 9.07 -32.47
C THR A 8 1.97 8.29 -31.68
N THR A 9 3.24 8.64 -31.84
CA THR A 9 4.19 8.35 -30.77
C THR A 9 3.99 9.46 -29.75
N PRO A 10 3.35 9.22 -28.59
CA PRO A 10 3.14 10.28 -27.60
C PRO A 10 4.49 10.85 -27.21
N GLU A 11 4.62 12.17 -27.35
CA GLU A 11 5.81 12.90 -26.95
C GLU A 11 6.10 12.61 -25.48
N ARG A 12 7.32 12.16 -25.18
CA ARG A 12 7.71 11.78 -23.83
C ARG A 12 7.71 13.05 -22.99
N ALA A 13 6.84 13.13 -21.99
CA ALA A 13 6.84 14.24 -21.05
C ALA A 13 8.24 14.42 -20.44
N VAL A 14 8.76 15.64 -20.51
CA VAL A 14 10.04 16.02 -19.91
C VAL A 14 9.77 16.46 -18.48
N TYR A 15 10.39 15.77 -17.52
CA TYR A 15 10.27 16.08 -16.09
C TYR A 15 11.55 16.77 -15.57
N PRO A 16 11.44 17.66 -14.57
CA PRO A 16 12.60 18.13 -13.82
C PRO A 16 13.45 16.95 -13.29
N PRO A 17 14.78 17.08 -13.19
CA PRO A 17 15.67 15.97 -12.81
C PRO A 17 15.28 15.26 -11.51
N ARG A 18 14.89 16.01 -10.46
CA ARG A 18 14.44 15.43 -9.18
C ARG A 18 13.17 14.62 -9.31
N ILE A 19 12.18 15.13 -10.06
CA ILE A 19 10.93 14.42 -10.33
C ILE A 19 11.20 13.17 -11.18
N GLN A 20 12.09 13.25 -12.17
CA GLN A 20 12.47 12.09 -12.98
C GLN A 20 13.14 11.01 -12.13
N ALA A 21 14.08 11.38 -11.25
CA ALA A 21 14.74 10.44 -10.34
C ALA A 21 13.75 9.70 -9.42
N PHE A 22 12.77 10.43 -8.87
CA PHE A 22 11.69 9.86 -8.07
C PHE A 22 10.82 8.88 -8.88
N ARG A 23 10.44 9.25 -10.11
CA ARG A 23 9.71 8.35 -11.01
C ARG A 23 10.51 7.07 -11.27
N ASP A 24 11.80 7.19 -11.55
CA ASP A 24 12.70 6.06 -11.83
C ASP A 24 12.84 5.14 -10.60
N GLU A 25 12.86 5.70 -9.39
CA GLU A 25 12.85 4.93 -8.16
C GLU A 25 11.56 4.10 -8.01
N ILE A 26 10.39 4.71 -8.22
CA ILE A 26 9.10 4.01 -8.17
C ILE A 26 9.06 2.88 -9.23
N ILE A 27 9.46 3.19 -10.46
CA ILE A 27 9.51 2.23 -11.57
C ILE A 27 10.42 1.05 -11.23
N ARG A 28 11.53 1.28 -10.52
CA ARG A 28 12.44 0.22 -10.08
C ARG A 28 11.83 -0.67 -8.99
N ARG A 29 11.05 -0.08 -8.08
CA ARG A 29 10.49 -0.77 -6.91
C ARG A 29 9.22 -1.57 -7.20
N VAL A 30 8.33 -1.05 -8.03
CA VAL A 30 7.00 -1.64 -8.25
C VAL A 30 7.08 -2.80 -9.26
N PRO A 31 6.69 -4.04 -8.88
CA PRO A 31 6.70 -5.17 -9.80
C PRO A 31 5.72 -4.99 -10.96
N ARG A 32 6.17 -5.22 -12.20
CA ARG A 32 5.37 -5.13 -13.43
C ARG A 32 4.97 -6.51 -13.95
N VAL A 33 3.74 -6.65 -14.46
CA VAL A 33 3.27 -7.89 -15.10
C VAL A 33 2.62 -7.61 -16.47
N PRO A 34 3.11 -8.19 -17.57
CA PRO A 34 4.39 -8.92 -17.68
C PRO A 34 5.58 -8.01 -17.38
N ASN A 35 6.75 -8.56 -17.04
CA ASN A 35 7.96 -7.77 -16.86
C ASN A 35 8.79 -7.82 -18.15
N ASN A 36 8.57 -6.88 -19.05
CA ASN A 36 9.26 -6.80 -20.35
C ASN A 36 9.50 -5.34 -20.78
N LYS A 37 10.22 -5.14 -21.89
CA LYS A 37 10.54 -3.80 -22.41
C LYS A 37 9.30 -2.96 -22.70
N VAL A 38 8.25 -3.57 -23.26
CA VAL A 38 7.01 -2.86 -23.63
C VAL A 38 6.30 -2.30 -22.39
N THR A 39 6.18 -3.10 -21.33
CA THR A 39 5.56 -2.67 -20.07
C THR A 39 6.42 -1.70 -19.28
N LEU A 40 7.76 -1.80 -19.38
CA LEU A 40 8.66 -0.78 -18.85
C LEU A 40 8.44 0.57 -19.54
N GLN A 41 8.44 0.60 -20.88
CA GLN A 41 8.16 1.81 -21.65
C GLN A 41 6.78 2.40 -21.34
N ALA A 42 5.77 1.55 -21.20
CA ALA A 42 4.42 1.98 -20.82
C ALA A 42 4.42 2.62 -19.41
N MET A 43 5.19 2.06 -18.46
CA MET A 43 5.34 2.63 -17.12
C MET A 43 6.12 3.95 -17.15
N GLU A 44 7.20 4.04 -17.92
CA GLU A 44 7.97 5.28 -18.11
C GLU A 44 7.13 6.42 -18.73
N ALA A 45 6.15 6.08 -19.56
CA ALA A 45 5.20 7.02 -20.16
C ALA A 45 4.02 7.39 -19.25
N MET A 46 3.83 6.72 -18.11
CA MET A 46 2.74 7.05 -17.18
C MET A 46 2.93 8.43 -16.55
N ALA A 47 1.83 9.17 -16.37
CA ALA A 47 1.83 10.36 -15.54
C ALA A 47 2.26 10.03 -14.09
N THR A 48 2.90 10.98 -13.39
CA THR A 48 3.51 10.70 -12.08
C THR A 48 2.48 10.26 -11.03
N HIS A 49 1.31 10.91 -10.94
CA HIS A 49 0.24 10.44 -10.05
C HIS A 49 -0.15 8.96 -10.29
N ARG A 50 -0.09 8.46 -11.54
CA ARG A 50 -0.38 7.03 -11.82
C ARG A 50 0.70 6.11 -11.29
N LEU A 51 1.97 6.52 -11.36
CA LEU A 51 3.08 5.79 -10.75
C LEU A 51 2.95 5.77 -9.23
N ILE A 52 2.61 6.91 -8.62
CA ILE A 52 2.38 7.03 -7.17
C ILE A 52 1.21 6.13 -6.74
N LEU A 53 0.09 6.15 -7.48
CA LEU A 53 -1.06 5.29 -7.20
C LEU A 53 -0.70 3.80 -7.26
N ALA A 54 0.06 3.38 -8.29
CA ALA A 54 0.54 2.01 -8.41
C ALA A 54 1.47 1.62 -7.25
N PHE A 55 2.38 2.53 -6.87
CA PHE A 55 3.26 2.34 -5.72
C PHE A 55 2.48 2.15 -4.41
N ILE A 56 1.53 3.04 -4.10
CA ILE A 56 0.76 2.98 -2.84
C ILE A 56 -0.10 1.72 -2.80
N THR A 57 -0.82 1.43 -3.88
CA THR A 57 -1.68 0.25 -3.98
C THR A 57 -0.88 -1.04 -3.82
N TRP A 58 0.35 -1.06 -4.35
CA TRP A 58 1.27 -2.16 -4.10
C TRP A 58 1.79 -2.18 -2.66
N ARG A 59 2.31 -1.06 -2.17
CA ARG A 59 3.01 -0.96 -0.89
C ARG A 59 2.08 -1.17 0.30
N MET A 60 0.82 -0.78 0.20
CA MET A 60 -0.19 -1.02 1.25
C MET A 60 -0.50 -2.50 1.46
N ARG A 61 -0.13 -3.39 0.54
CA ARG A 61 -0.26 -4.84 0.76
C ARG A 61 0.83 -5.41 1.66
N HIS A 62 1.85 -4.61 2.01
CA HIS A 62 2.95 -5.01 2.87
C HIS A 62 2.81 -4.37 4.24
N ILE A 63 3.15 -5.12 5.28
CA ILE A 63 3.02 -4.69 6.67
C ILE A 63 4.42 -4.52 7.25
N PRO A 64 4.74 -3.35 7.83
CA PRO A 64 6.00 -3.16 8.55
C PRO A 64 6.16 -4.14 9.70
N ALA A 65 7.36 -4.73 9.81
CA ALA A 65 7.77 -5.57 10.92
C ALA A 65 7.88 -4.70 12.18
N LYS A 66 6.88 -4.81 13.05
CA LYS A 66 6.76 -4.03 14.29
C LYS A 66 5.90 -4.79 15.30
N PRO A 67 6.30 -4.85 16.59
CA PRO A 67 5.50 -5.48 17.64
C PRO A 67 4.11 -4.86 17.72
N ARG A 68 3.08 -5.71 17.81
CA ARG A 68 1.69 -5.28 17.98
C ARG A 68 0.97 -6.15 19.02
N ARG A 69 0.09 -5.52 19.78
CA ARG A 69 -0.91 -6.20 20.61
C ARG A 69 -1.88 -6.96 19.71
N VAL A 70 -2.29 -8.15 20.15
CA VAL A 70 -3.30 -8.94 19.42
C VAL A 70 -4.63 -8.79 20.14
N SER A 71 -5.67 -8.50 19.38
CA SER A 71 -7.06 -8.50 19.86
C SER A 71 -7.96 -9.19 18.83
N ALA A 72 -9.20 -9.48 19.24
CA ALA A 72 -10.23 -10.01 18.34
C ALA A 72 -11.52 -9.21 18.54
N TRP A 73 -12.16 -8.86 17.43
CA TRP A 73 -13.45 -8.18 17.45
C TRP A 73 -14.57 -9.21 17.63
N SER A 74 -15.29 -9.11 18.74
CA SER A 74 -16.34 -10.06 19.13
C SER A 74 -17.54 -10.11 18.18
N GLY A 75 -17.70 -9.10 17.31
CA GLY A 75 -18.75 -9.07 16.29
C GLY A 75 -18.51 -10.01 15.10
N GLY A 76 -17.28 -10.52 14.93
CA GLY A 76 -16.92 -11.40 13.82
C GLY A 76 -16.16 -12.67 14.20
N VAL A 77 -15.65 -12.75 15.44
CA VAL A 77 -14.92 -13.90 15.96
C VAL A 77 -15.34 -14.20 17.40
N SER A 78 -15.78 -15.43 17.66
CA SER A 78 -16.10 -15.90 19.01
C SER A 78 -14.87 -16.49 19.72
N ARG A 79 -14.97 -16.65 21.05
CA ARG A 79 -13.94 -17.39 21.81
C ARG A 79 -13.79 -18.83 21.33
N PHE A 80 -14.88 -19.45 20.91
CA PHE A 80 -14.86 -20.82 20.39
C PHE A 80 -14.11 -20.90 19.06
N ASP A 81 -14.30 -19.93 18.16
CA ASP A 81 -13.56 -19.87 16.89
C ASP A 81 -12.05 -19.75 17.12
N LEU A 82 -11.65 -18.91 18.08
CA LEU A 82 -10.24 -18.76 18.45
C LEU A 82 -9.67 -20.05 19.05
N GLN A 83 -10.42 -20.72 19.94
CA GLN A 83 -9.99 -21.99 20.54
C GLN A 83 -9.83 -23.09 19.48
N LEU A 84 -10.77 -23.18 18.54
CA LEU A 84 -10.72 -24.16 17.46
C LEU A 84 -9.52 -23.91 16.52
N ALA A 85 -9.17 -22.65 16.30
CA ALA A 85 -8.08 -22.24 15.43
C ALA A 85 -6.73 -22.07 16.14
N ASP A 86 -6.66 -22.21 17.47
CA ASP A 86 -5.54 -21.76 18.32
C ASP A 86 -4.18 -22.30 17.86
N ARG A 87 -4.09 -23.63 17.63
CA ARG A 87 -2.86 -24.27 17.15
C ARG A 87 -2.38 -23.72 15.81
N THR A 88 -3.30 -23.32 14.95
CA THR A 88 -2.98 -22.80 13.60
C THR A 88 -2.69 -21.30 13.63
N LEU A 89 -3.32 -20.56 14.56
CA LEU A 89 -3.13 -19.12 14.75
C LEU A 89 -1.82 -18.80 15.48
N GLY A 90 -1.43 -19.62 16.45
CA GLY A 90 -0.28 -19.39 17.33
C GLY A 90 0.97 -18.86 16.62
N PRO A 91 1.47 -19.49 15.54
CA PRO A 91 2.65 -19.03 14.83
C PRO A 91 2.52 -17.62 14.22
N LEU A 92 1.36 -17.28 13.66
CA LEU A 92 1.09 -15.93 13.14
C LEU A 92 1.06 -14.93 14.29
N LEU A 93 0.29 -15.22 15.35
CA LEU A 93 0.11 -14.30 16.47
C LEU A 93 1.41 -14.06 17.24
N GLN A 94 2.28 -15.07 17.34
CA GLN A 94 3.60 -14.91 17.94
C GLN A 94 4.47 -13.97 17.10
N LYS A 95 4.49 -14.12 15.77
CA LYS A 95 5.23 -13.19 14.89
C LYS A 95 4.72 -11.76 15.00
N VAL A 96 3.41 -11.57 15.11
CA VAL A 96 2.79 -10.25 15.32
C VAL A 96 3.27 -9.62 16.63
N LYS A 97 3.23 -10.37 17.73
CA LYS A 97 3.68 -9.89 19.06
C LYS A 97 5.17 -9.58 19.08
N ASP A 98 5.99 -10.42 18.43
CA ASP A 98 7.44 -10.25 18.35
C ASP A 98 7.87 -9.16 17.34
N GLY A 99 6.92 -8.63 16.55
CA GLY A 99 7.22 -7.67 15.48
C GLY A 99 8.02 -8.24 14.32
N LYS A 100 7.88 -9.54 14.06
CA LYS A 100 8.55 -10.24 12.95
C LYS A 100 7.85 -9.98 11.62
N ASP A 101 8.56 -10.29 10.55
CA ASP A 101 8.04 -10.21 9.18
C ASP A 101 6.81 -11.10 8.98
N LEU A 102 5.72 -10.47 8.52
CA LEU A 102 4.45 -11.14 8.23
C LEU A 102 4.29 -11.55 6.77
N ARG A 103 5.21 -11.16 5.87
CA ARG A 103 5.17 -11.55 4.44
C ARG A 103 4.97 -13.05 4.19
N PRO A 104 5.53 -13.98 5.00
CA PRO A 104 5.26 -15.41 4.83
C PRO A 104 3.79 -15.81 4.97
N HIS A 105 2.97 -14.97 5.62
CA HIS A 105 1.54 -15.18 5.80
C HIS A 105 0.69 -14.40 4.80
N LEU A 106 1.29 -13.52 4.00
CA LEU A 106 0.56 -12.74 3.00
C LEU A 106 0.46 -13.49 1.67
N SER A 107 -0.42 -13.03 0.78
CA SER A 107 -0.45 -13.53 -0.59
C SER A 107 0.87 -13.21 -1.31
N ASN A 108 1.47 -14.21 -1.96
CA ASN A 108 2.66 -14.01 -2.80
C ASN A 108 2.45 -12.95 -3.89
N LEU A 109 1.20 -12.67 -4.25
CA LEU A 109 0.85 -11.64 -5.23
C LEU A 109 1.29 -10.24 -4.79
N ALA A 110 1.34 -9.96 -3.48
CA ALA A 110 1.88 -8.72 -2.95
C ALA A 110 3.35 -8.50 -3.37
N ASN A 111 4.11 -9.57 -3.58
CA ASN A 111 5.51 -9.51 -4.00
C ASN A 111 5.69 -9.46 -5.52
N THR A 112 4.74 -10.01 -6.29
CA THR A 112 4.96 -10.31 -7.72
C THR A 112 4.08 -9.51 -8.68
N ALA A 113 3.01 -8.88 -8.21
CA ALA A 113 2.05 -8.19 -9.05
C ALA A 113 1.78 -6.78 -8.52
N GLY A 114 2.70 -5.84 -8.76
CA GLY A 114 2.57 -4.44 -8.40
C GLY A 114 1.57 -3.70 -9.30
N ILE A 115 1.75 -3.86 -10.60
CA ILE A 115 0.87 -3.34 -11.66
C ILE A 115 0.72 -4.36 -12.79
N VAL A 116 -0.50 -4.52 -13.30
CA VAL A 116 -0.82 -5.44 -14.39
C VAL A 116 -1.18 -4.64 -15.66
N PHE A 117 -0.42 -4.85 -16.72
CA PHE A 117 -0.60 -4.19 -18.01
C PHE A 117 -1.41 -5.04 -19.02
N PRO A 118 -1.97 -4.43 -20.08
CA PRO A 118 -2.45 -5.15 -21.25
C PRO A 118 -1.37 -6.09 -21.82
N GLY A 119 -1.79 -7.26 -22.30
CA GLY A 119 -0.86 -8.32 -22.76
C GLY A 119 -0.43 -9.29 -21.66
N ALA A 120 -0.80 -9.06 -20.39
CA ALA A 120 -0.67 -10.08 -19.35
C ALA A 120 -1.61 -11.27 -19.62
N ARG A 121 -1.19 -12.46 -19.16
CA ARG A 121 -2.04 -13.67 -19.22
C ARG A 121 -3.35 -13.43 -18.48
N ALA A 122 -4.45 -14.04 -18.91
CA ALA A 122 -5.76 -13.91 -18.25
C ALA A 122 -5.69 -14.22 -16.74
N SER A 123 -4.87 -15.20 -16.35
CA SER A 123 -4.63 -15.55 -14.95
C SER A 123 -3.90 -14.48 -14.13
N ALA A 124 -3.34 -13.44 -14.74
CA ALA A 124 -2.69 -12.31 -14.06
C ALA A 124 -3.63 -11.12 -13.87
N LYS A 125 -4.78 -11.09 -14.55
CA LYS A 125 -5.71 -9.97 -14.54
C LYS A 125 -6.14 -9.63 -13.10
N ARG A 126 -6.04 -8.34 -12.73
CA ARG A 126 -6.41 -7.78 -11.42
C ARG A 126 -5.62 -8.32 -10.21
N LYS A 127 -4.52 -9.04 -10.41
CA LYS A 127 -3.68 -9.52 -9.29
C LYS A 127 -2.90 -8.42 -8.57
N ASP A 128 -2.87 -7.24 -9.16
CA ASP A 128 -2.38 -5.98 -8.59
C ASP A 128 -3.34 -5.33 -7.58
N ILE A 129 -4.61 -5.76 -7.57
CA ILE A 129 -5.66 -5.20 -6.72
C ILE A 129 -6.02 -6.21 -5.62
N ASP A 130 -5.77 -5.85 -4.37
CA ASP A 130 -6.33 -6.57 -3.22
C ASP A 130 -7.71 -5.99 -2.88
N ALA A 131 -8.77 -6.64 -3.40
CA ALA A 131 -10.12 -6.14 -3.26
C ALA A 131 -10.61 -6.07 -1.81
N MET A 132 -10.18 -6.99 -0.94
CA MET A 132 -10.58 -6.99 0.47
C MET A 132 -9.90 -5.85 1.21
N LEU A 133 -8.60 -5.65 0.98
CA LEU A 133 -7.89 -4.54 1.57
C LEU A 133 -8.44 -3.19 1.09
N ILE A 134 -8.75 -3.08 -0.21
CA ILE A 134 -9.25 -1.83 -0.82
C ILE A 134 -10.68 -1.51 -0.39
N ARG A 135 -11.58 -2.50 -0.27
CA ARG A 135 -13.00 -2.29 0.04
C ARG A 135 -13.29 -2.30 1.53
N ASP A 136 -12.64 -3.17 2.27
CA ASP A 136 -12.98 -3.41 3.67
C ASP A 136 -11.88 -2.94 4.63
N GLY A 137 -10.71 -2.55 4.11
CA GLY A 137 -9.56 -2.16 4.95
C GLY A 137 -8.91 -3.33 5.68
N LEU A 138 -9.25 -4.58 5.30
CA LEU A 138 -8.82 -5.79 5.97
C LEU A 138 -7.72 -6.51 5.19
N TYR A 139 -6.63 -6.82 5.88
CA TYR A 139 -5.61 -7.73 5.39
C TYR A 139 -6.07 -9.18 5.57
N HIS A 140 -5.70 -10.06 4.64
CA HIS A 140 -5.92 -11.49 4.77
C HIS A 140 -4.59 -12.24 4.94
N PHE A 141 -4.55 -13.15 5.91
CA PHE A 141 -3.37 -13.94 6.24
C PHE A 141 -3.66 -15.43 6.07
N HIS A 142 -2.76 -16.10 5.36
CA HIS A 142 -2.72 -17.55 5.27
C HIS A 142 -2.16 -18.13 6.58
N LEU A 143 -2.90 -19.10 7.13
CA LEU A 143 -2.46 -19.89 8.27
C LEU A 143 -1.89 -21.23 7.81
N GLY A 144 -1.03 -21.84 8.62
CA GLY A 144 -0.46 -23.17 8.40
C GLY A 144 1.06 -23.19 8.42
N ALA A 145 1.61 -24.40 8.43
CA ALA A 145 3.05 -24.66 8.37
C ALA A 145 3.39 -25.32 7.04
N ALA A 146 4.46 -24.85 6.40
CA ALA A 146 4.97 -25.49 5.19
C ALA A 146 5.50 -26.88 5.55
N GLY A 147 5.20 -27.88 4.72
CA GLY A 147 5.65 -29.25 4.93
C GLY A 147 5.34 -30.17 3.74
N PRO A 148 5.75 -31.44 3.80
CA PRO A 148 5.39 -32.44 2.80
C PRO A 148 3.87 -32.53 2.65
N GLY A 149 3.35 -32.34 1.42
CA GLY A 149 1.90 -32.28 1.15
C GLY A 149 1.24 -30.89 1.33
N ASN A 150 1.92 -29.94 1.98
CA ASN A 150 1.49 -28.54 2.07
C ASN A 150 2.66 -27.58 1.80
N PRO A 151 3.22 -27.55 0.57
CA PRO A 151 4.43 -26.79 0.27
C PRO A 151 4.25 -25.27 0.43
N LYS A 152 3.01 -24.78 0.43
CA LYS A 152 2.69 -23.35 0.64
C LYS A 152 2.31 -23.01 2.08
N GLY A 153 2.25 -24.00 2.97
CA GLY A 153 1.89 -23.83 4.38
C GLY A 153 0.51 -23.23 4.59
N ARG A 154 -0.50 -23.66 3.83
CA ARG A 154 -1.87 -23.14 3.90
C ARG A 154 -2.81 -24.18 4.49
N SER A 155 -3.51 -23.86 5.58
CA SER A 155 -4.48 -24.75 6.25
C SER A 155 -5.88 -24.69 5.63
N GLY A 156 -6.09 -23.83 4.63
CA GLY A 156 -7.41 -23.50 4.09
C GLY A 156 -8.09 -22.34 4.84
N ILE A 157 -7.75 -22.15 6.12
CA ILE A 157 -8.24 -21.06 6.96
C ILE A 157 -7.44 -19.78 6.73
N LEU A 158 -8.14 -18.66 6.74
CA LEU A 158 -7.64 -17.30 6.60
C LEU A 158 -8.02 -16.48 7.82
N VAL A 159 -7.09 -15.62 8.24
CA VAL A 159 -7.37 -14.53 9.19
C VAL A 159 -7.60 -13.26 8.41
N PHE A 160 -8.72 -12.59 8.65
CA PHE A 160 -8.97 -11.23 8.19
C PHE A 160 -8.75 -10.28 9.37
N ALA A 161 -7.84 -9.33 9.24
CA ALA A 161 -7.45 -8.44 10.32
C ALA A 161 -7.25 -7.00 9.86
N GLU A 162 -7.56 -6.07 10.76
CA GLU A 162 -7.11 -4.69 10.66
C GLU A 162 -5.72 -4.56 11.28
N ILE A 163 -4.85 -3.81 10.62
CA ILE A 163 -3.48 -3.53 11.07
C ILE A 163 -3.39 -2.05 11.45
N LEU A 164 -3.23 -1.80 12.75
CA LEU A 164 -3.03 -0.50 13.34
C LEU A 164 -1.55 -0.33 13.73
N GLU A 165 -1.21 0.85 14.25
CA GLU A 165 0.17 1.19 14.60
C GLU A 165 0.72 0.32 15.75
N ASP A 166 -0.12 -0.01 16.74
CA ASP A 166 0.24 -0.83 17.91
C ASP A 166 -0.63 -2.09 18.07
N GLU A 167 -1.62 -2.30 17.19
CA GLU A 167 -2.61 -3.37 17.31
C GLU A 167 -2.80 -4.16 16.00
N PHE A 168 -2.85 -5.48 16.15
CA PHE A 168 -3.32 -6.42 15.15
C PHE A 168 -4.67 -6.94 15.63
N ARG A 169 -5.74 -6.50 14.96
CA ARG A 169 -7.09 -6.84 15.38
C ARG A 169 -7.71 -7.83 14.42
N ILE A 170 -7.96 -9.04 14.91
CA ILE A 170 -8.66 -10.09 14.16
C ILE A 170 -10.13 -9.69 14.03
N VAL A 171 -10.62 -9.61 12.80
CA VAL A 171 -12.00 -9.23 12.48
C VAL A 171 -12.83 -10.44 12.08
N ALA A 172 -12.25 -11.40 11.36
CA ALA A 172 -12.93 -12.63 10.97
C ALA A 172 -11.94 -13.79 10.76
N LEU A 173 -12.42 -15.01 10.95
CA LEU A 173 -11.80 -16.24 10.42
C LEU A 173 -12.68 -16.78 9.30
N SER A 174 -12.07 -17.28 8.22
CA SER A 174 -12.80 -17.68 7.01
C SER A 174 -11.96 -18.62 6.15
N ASP A 175 -12.45 -19.04 4.98
CA ASP A 175 -11.72 -19.82 3.99
C ASP A 175 -11.67 -19.10 2.62
N HIS A 176 -11.07 -19.73 1.61
CA HIS A 176 -10.90 -19.10 0.29
C HIS A 176 -12.20 -18.94 -0.51
N SER A 177 -13.28 -19.62 -0.14
CA SER A 177 -14.60 -19.42 -0.76
C SER A 177 -15.16 -18.02 -0.47
N ALA A 178 -14.62 -17.31 0.53
CA ALA A 178 -14.91 -15.90 0.78
C ALA A 178 -14.57 -14.96 -0.40
N PHE A 179 -13.65 -15.36 -1.28
CA PHE A 179 -13.32 -14.60 -2.49
C PHE A 179 -14.20 -14.97 -3.69
N GLN A 180 -15.09 -15.96 -3.55
CA GLN A 180 -16.00 -16.39 -4.61
C GLN A 180 -17.36 -15.71 -4.42
N PHE A 181 -17.70 -14.79 -5.32
CA PHE A 181 -18.91 -14.00 -5.21
C PHE A 181 -20.16 -14.91 -5.16
N GLY A 182 -21.05 -14.63 -4.21
CA GLY A 182 -22.33 -15.33 -4.05
C GLY A 182 -22.27 -16.60 -3.20
N THR A 183 -21.10 -17.07 -2.77
CA THR A 183 -21.03 -18.19 -1.82
C THR A 183 -21.58 -17.78 -0.44
N PRO A 184 -22.06 -18.74 0.38
CA PRO A 184 -22.47 -18.46 1.75
C PRO A 184 -21.38 -17.76 2.57
N GLU A 185 -20.13 -18.18 2.37
CA GLU A 185 -18.98 -17.64 3.08
C GLU A 185 -18.62 -16.22 2.64
N HIS A 186 -18.68 -15.93 1.34
CA HIS A 186 -18.55 -14.56 0.83
C HIS A 186 -19.61 -13.64 1.43
N MET A 187 -20.87 -14.08 1.50
CA MET A 187 -21.96 -13.31 2.11
C MET A 187 -21.75 -13.09 3.62
N ARG A 188 -21.29 -14.12 4.33
CA ARG A 188 -20.99 -14.06 5.77
C ARG A 188 -19.86 -13.06 6.05
N LEU A 189 -18.72 -13.19 5.37
CA LEU A 189 -17.59 -12.28 5.54
C LEU A 189 -17.98 -10.84 5.16
N SER A 190 -18.72 -10.64 4.07
CA SER A 190 -19.20 -9.32 3.66
C SER A 190 -20.12 -8.67 4.70
N ARG A 191 -20.87 -9.46 5.47
CA ARG A 191 -21.71 -8.95 6.56
C ARG A 191 -20.86 -8.53 7.75
N ILE A 192 -19.89 -9.36 8.13
CA ILE A 192 -18.95 -9.10 9.23
C ILE A 192 -18.13 -7.84 8.92
N ALA A 193 -17.55 -7.74 7.72
CA ALA A 193 -16.76 -6.58 7.29
C ALA A 193 -17.59 -5.29 7.31
N ARG A 194 -18.82 -5.32 6.79
CA ARG A 194 -19.73 -4.16 6.84
C ARG A 194 -20.08 -3.75 8.27
N ALA A 195 -20.42 -4.70 9.12
CA ALA A 195 -20.70 -4.43 10.53
C ALA A 195 -19.45 -3.89 11.26
N TYR A 196 -18.27 -4.40 10.91
CA TYR A 196 -17.00 -3.93 11.47
C TYR A 196 -16.73 -2.48 11.10
N VAL A 197 -16.85 -2.12 9.83
CA VAL A 197 -16.63 -0.73 9.38
C VAL A 197 -17.69 0.22 9.94
N ALA A 198 -18.93 -0.25 10.11
CA ALA A 198 -20.03 0.54 10.65
C ALA A 198 -20.01 0.70 12.19
N ARG A 199 -19.15 -0.03 12.91
CA ARG A 199 -19.24 -0.17 14.37
C ARG A 199 -19.16 1.16 15.14
N ASP A 200 -18.46 2.14 14.58
CA ASP A 200 -18.20 3.44 15.19
C ASP A 200 -19.13 4.53 14.61
N ILE A 201 -20.17 4.13 13.85
CA ILE A 201 -21.10 5.01 13.16
C ILE A 201 -22.44 4.99 13.88
N SER A 202 -22.93 6.19 14.24
CA SER A 202 -24.21 6.36 14.92
C SER A 202 -25.38 5.78 14.11
N ALA A 203 -26.33 5.17 14.81
CA ALA A 203 -27.53 4.64 14.19
C ALA A 203 -28.27 5.72 13.37
N GLY A 204 -28.67 5.39 12.15
CA GLY A 204 -29.35 6.31 11.23
C GLY A 204 -28.42 7.21 10.40
N GLN A 205 -27.11 7.22 10.67
CA GLN A 205 -26.15 7.98 9.87
C GLN A 205 -25.77 7.22 8.59
N ALA A 206 -25.91 7.90 7.45
CA ALA A 206 -25.41 7.38 6.18
C ALA A 206 -23.87 7.44 6.16
N PHE A 207 -23.24 6.38 5.65
CA PHE A 207 -21.80 6.33 5.44
C PHE A 207 -21.45 5.57 4.17
N MET A 208 -20.30 5.90 3.59
CA MET A 208 -19.72 5.19 2.45
C MET A 208 -18.36 4.65 2.87
N ALA A 209 -18.30 3.35 3.17
CA ALA A 209 -17.04 2.68 3.48
C ALA A 209 -16.17 2.55 2.22
N ASN A 210 -14.94 3.06 2.29
CA ASN A 210 -13.86 2.87 1.32
C ASN A 210 -14.33 2.88 -0.16
N PRO A 211 -14.81 4.02 -0.68
CA PRO A 211 -15.24 4.12 -2.07
C PRO A 211 -14.14 3.65 -3.04
N VAL A 212 -14.56 2.89 -4.05
CA VAL A 212 -13.67 2.34 -5.08
C VAL A 212 -13.96 3.04 -6.41
N MET A 213 -12.91 3.57 -7.03
CA MET A 213 -12.98 4.25 -8.32
C MET A 213 -13.19 3.25 -9.46
N THR A 214 -13.59 3.72 -10.64
CA THR A 214 -13.78 2.87 -11.84
C THR A 214 -12.52 2.11 -12.26
N SER A 215 -11.34 2.62 -11.89
CA SER A 215 -10.05 1.95 -12.07
C SER A 215 -9.84 0.73 -11.16
N GLY A 216 -10.72 0.52 -10.16
CA GLY A 216 -10.61 -0.53 -9.15
C GLY A 216 -9.77 -0.17 -7.92
N HIS A 217 -9.23 1.04 -7.86
CA HIS A 217 -8.45 1.55 -6.73
C HIS A 217 -9.33 2.26 -5.70
N SER A 218 -8.87 2.34 -4.46
CA SER A 218 -9.52 3.18 -3.45
C SER A 218 -9.49 4.66 -3.87
N MET A 219 -10.60 5.36 -3.59
CA MET A 219 -10.68 6.82 -3.77
C MET A 219 -9.59 7.53 -2.97
N ILE A 220 -9.32 7.09 -1.74
CA ILE A 220 -8.29 7.69 -0.86
C ILE A 220 -6.90 7.54 -1.49
N ALA A 221 -6.57 6.35 -2.01
CA ALA A 221 -5.30 6.12 -2.71
C ALA A 221 -5.16 7.00 -3.95
N THR A 222 -6.26 7.19 -4.70
CA THR A 222 -6.28 8.04 -5.90
C THR A 222 -6.04 9.50 -5.52
N MET A 223 -6.84 10.04 -4.59
CA MET A 223 -6.72 11.43 -4.15
C MET A 223 -5.35 11.73 -3.52
N PHE A 224 -4.79 10.80 -2.75
CA PHE A 224 -3.46 10.97 -2.19
C PHE A 224 -2.38 11.02 -3.28
N ALA A 225 -2.48 10.16 -4.30
CA ALA A 225 -1.53 10.15 -5.40
C ALA A 225 -1.55 11.44 -6.21
N ASP A 226 -2.76 11.97 -6.49
CA ASP A 226 -2.94 13.25 -7.15
C ASP A 226 -2.36 14.40 -6.30
N ARG A 227 -2.67 14.42 -4.99
CA ARG A 227 -2.14 15.43 -4.06
C ARG A 227 -0.61 15.42 -3.98
N CYS A 228 0.01 14.24 -4.00
CA CYS A 228 1.48 14.13 -4.01
C CYS A 228 2.08 14.67 -5.31
N ASP A 229 1.49 14.34 -6.47
CA ASP A 229 1.95 14.85 -7.77
C ASP A 229 1.80 16.38 -7.85
N ASP A 230 0.66 16.91 -7.42
CA ASP A 230 0.40 18.36 -7.41
C ASP A 230 1.37 19.11 -6.49
N TYR A 231 1.58 18.62 -5.27
CA TYR A 231 2.53 19.23 -4.33
C TYR A 231 3.95 19.18 -4.86
N MET A 232 4.37 18.03 -5.40
CA MET A 232 5.69 17.86 -6.00
C MET A 232 5.92 18.89 -7.11
N ARG A 233 4.97 19.05 -8.04
CA ARG A 233 5.07 20.02 -9.13
C ARG A 233 5.09 21.47 -8.64
N ALA A 234 4.33 21.79 -7.60
CA ALA A 234 4.26 23.14 -7.05
C ALA A 234 5.53 23.54 -6.31
N VAL A 235 6.23 22.58 -5.68
CA VAL A 235 7.34 22.85 -4.75
C VAL A 235 8.71 22.52 -5.33
N ASP A 236 8.82 21.67 -6.36
CA ASP A 236 10.12 21.15 -6.83
C ASP A 236 11.13 22.25 -7.17
N SER A 237 10.73 23.36 -7.79
CA SER A 237 11.64 24.47 -8.09
C SER A 237 12.12 25.24 -6.84
N SER A 238 11.33 25.23 -5.76
CA SER A 238 11.70 25.88 -4.49
C SER A 238 12.76 25.10 -3.73
N LEU A 239 12.99 23.83 -4.06
CA LEU A 239 14.06 23.02 -3.46
C LEU A 239 15.48 23.45 -3.88
N ASP A 240 15.60 24.42 -4.80
CA ASP A 240 16.86 25.09 -5.13
C ASP A 240 16.97 26.50 -4.52
N ASP A 241 15.90 27.01 -3.90
CA ASP A 241 15.87 28.33 -3.26
C ASP A 241 16.46 28.25 -1.84
N PRO A 242 17.58 28.95 -1.54
CA PRO A 242 18.15 28.99 -0.21
C PRO A 242 17.15 29.38 0.88
N ALA A 243 16.22 30.30 0.61
CA ALA A 243 15.25 30.76 1.61
C ALA A 243 14.22 29.67 1.94
N PHE A 244 13.76 28.92 0.94
CA PHE A 244 12.90 27.76 1.16
C PHE A 244 13.64 26.65 1.93
N ILE A 245 14.90 26.38 1.59
CA ILE A 245 15.72 25.38 2.28
C ILE A 245 15.95 25.79 3.74
N ASP A 246 16.24 27.08 4.00
CA ASP A 246 16.37 27.60 5.37
C ASP A 246 15.09 27.34 6.15
N LYS A 247 13.93 27.67 5.57
CA LYS A 247 12.62 27.41 6.17
C LYS A 247 12.41 25.93 6.49
N LEU A 248 12.77 25.04 5.56
CA LEU A 248 12.65 23.58 5.73
C LEU A 248 13.44 23.07 6.95
N TYR A 249 14.57 23.70 7.26
CA TYR A 249 15.44 23.35 8.40
C TYR A 249 15.15 24.15 9.68
N SER A 250 14.47 25.29 9.60
CA SER A 250 14.22 26.19 10.74
C SER A 250 12.84 26.06 11.36
N ASP A 251 11.80 25.80 10.57
CA ASP A 251 10.41 25.82 11.06
C ASP A 251 10.11 24.65 12.01
N ASP A 252 10.61 23.46 11.67
CA ASP A 252 10.61 22.28 12.54
C ASP A 252 12.00 21.62 12.48
N PRO A 253 12.95 22.09 13.31
CA PRO A 253 14.34 21.71 13.17
C PRO A 253 14.54 20.19 13.32
N PRO A 254 15.07 19.50 12.30
CA PRO A 254 15.23 18.07 12.36
C PRO A 254 16.22 17.68 13.46
N ARG A 255 15.91 16.57 14.13
CA ARG A 255 16.74 16.03 15.22
C ARG A 255 17.15 14.60 14.97
N ARG A 256 18.35 14.23 15.40
CA ARG A 256 18.84 12.85 15.52
C ARG A 256 19.46 12.68 16.90
N ASP A 257 18.97 11.67 17.63
CA ASP A 257 19.42 11.37 18.99
C ASP A 257 19.35 12.59 19.92
N GLY A 258 18.30 13.40 19.77
CA GLY A 258 18.05 14.63 20.54
C GLY A 258 18.81 15.87 20.05
N GLN A 259 19.81 15.71 19.18
CA GLN A 259 20.64 16.80 18.66
C GLN A 259 20.06 17.39 17.37
N PHE A 260 20.16 18.71 17.24
CA PHE A 260 19.76 19.43 16.02
C PHE A 260 20.68 19.07 14.85
N ILE A 261 20.07 18.84 13.69
CA ILE A 261 20.79 18.66 12.44
C ILE A 261 20.83 20.01 11.72
N PRO A 262 22.01 20.64 11.59
CA PRO A 262 22.11 21.91 10.89
C PRO A 262 21.86 21.73 9.39
N ARG A 263 21.36 22.78 8.74
CA ARG A 263 21.29 22.86 7.28
C ARG A 263 22.69 22.67 6.68
N PRO A 264 22.90 21.72 5.74
CA PRO A 264 24.17 21.57 5.06
C PRO A 264 24.36 22.68 4.02
N ARG A 265 25.62 22.98 3.68
CA ARG A 265 25.95 23.99 2.65
C ARG A 265 25.39 23.61 1.26
N TYR A 266 25.34 22.32 0.96
CA TYR A 266 24.85 21.76 -0.30
C TYR A 266 23.92 20.57 0.01
N PRO A 267 22.62 20.82 0.26
CA PRO A 267 21.70 19.74 0.59
C PRO A 267 21.42 18.86 -0.63
N GLY A 268 21.30 17.55 -0.41
CA GLY A 268 20.99 16.56 -1.43
C GLY A 268 19.50 16.25 -1.48
N LEU A 269 18.66 17.26 -1.70
CA LEU A 269 17.20 17.13 -1.61
C LEU A 269 16.64 16.32 -2.78
N GLN A 270 15.84 15.29 -2.46
CA GLN A 270 15.09 14.51 -3.43
C GLN A 270 13.68 14.19 -2.92
N TRP A 271 12.74 13.98 -3.84
CA TRP A 271 11.44 13.43 -3.50
C TRP A 271 11.57 11.96 -3.12
N PHE A 272 10.86 11.53 -2.08
CA PHE A 272 11.04 10.18 -1.56
C PHE A 272 9.77 9.62 -0.91
N PHE A 273 9.62 8.29 -0.99
CA PHE A 273 8.65 7.52 -0.20
C PHE A 273 9.35 6.72 0.89
N ASN A 274 9.22 7.19 2.13
CA ASN A 274 9.53 6.39 3.31
C ASN A 274 8.29 5.55 3.68
N ASP A 275 8.26 4.32 3.19
CA ASP A 275 7.07 3.47 3.20
C ASP A 275 5.87 4.13 2.48
N LEU A 276 4.81 4.47 3.20
CA LEU A 276 3.59 5.12 2.72
C LEU A 276 3.55 6.60 3.12
N VAL A 277 4.68 7.17 3.51
CA VAL A 277 4.84 8.60 3.80
C VAL A 277 5.59 9.26 2.65
N PHE A 278 4.95 10.25 2.03
CA PHE A 278 5.53 11.08 0.99
C PHE A 278 6.26 12.27 1.61
N GLY A 279 7.44 12.59 1.09
CA GLY A 279 8.21 13.73 1.58
C GLY A 279 9.47 14.02 0.78
N ILE A 280 10.31 14.86 1.39
CA ILE A 280 11.61 15.26 0.86
C ILE A 280 12.68 14.61 1.70
N PHE A 281 13.62 13.92 1.07
CA PHE A 281 14.77 13.32 1.73
C PHE A 281 16.03 14.10 1.37
N ASP A 282 16.80 14.51 2.36
CA ASP A 282 18.14 15.07 2.17
C ASP A 282 19.17 13.95 2.31
N GLU A 283 19.79 13.55 1.20
CA GLU A 283 20.83 12.51 1.21
C GLU A 283 22.09 12.91 1.99
N THR A 284 22.35 14.22 2.11
CA THR A 284 23.56 14.71 2.78
C THR A 284 23.45 14.56 4.29
N THR A 285 22.28 14.89 4.84
CA THR A 285 22.04 14.81 6.28
C THR A 285 21.31 13.56 6.69
N MET A 286 20.75 12.78 5.75
CA MET A 286 19.84 11.65 5.97
C MET A 286 18.57 12.07 6.74
N VAL A 287 18.09 13.29 6.53
CA VAL A 287 16.83 13.80 7.11
C VAL A 287 15.69 13.54 6.15
N PHE A 288 14.55 13.08 6.68
CA PHE A 288 13.31 12.93 5.93
C PHE A 288 12.25 13.92 6.42
N PHE A 289 11.97 14.93 5.61
CA PHE A 289 10.93 15.93 5.84
C PHE A 289 9.59 15.37 5.38
N ARG A 290 8.73 15.05 6.35
CA ARG A 290 7.41 14.45 6.09
C ARG A 290 6.46 15.49 5.52
N VAL A 291 5.86 15.22 4.37
CA VAL A 291 4.86 16.11 3.74
C VAL A 291 3.46 15.53 3.96
N TYR A 292 3.19 14.33 3.45
CA TYR A 292 1.88 13.66 3.58
C TYR A 292 2.05 12.20 4.01
N PRO A 293 1.49 11.78 5.15
CA PRO A 293 1.27 10.38 5.44
C PRO A 293 0.03 9.86 4.69
N PHE A 294 0.10 8.67 4.09
CA PHE A 294 -1.08 8.05 3.46
C PHE A 294 -2.14 7.65 4.49
N PHE A 295 -1.69 7.20 5.65
CA PHE A 295 -2.53 6.95 6.82
C PHE A 295 -1.98 7.79 7.99
N ASP A 296 -2.82 8.69 8.51
CA ASP A 296 -2.68 9.17 9.90
C ASP A 296 -3.19 8.04 10.81
N ARG A 297 -2.35 7.04 11.09
CA ARG A 297 -2.66 5.94 12.02
C ARG A 297 -1.67 5.93 13.16
#